data_AF-A0A3C0KBW2-F1
#
_entry.id   AF-A0A3C0KBW2-F1
#
_cell.length_a   1.000
_cell.length_b   1.000
_cell.length_c   1.000
_cell.angle_alpha   90.00
_cell.angle_beta   90.00
_cell.angle_gamma   90.00
#
_symmetry.space_group_name_H-M   'P 1'
#
loop_
_entity.id
_entity.type
_entity.pdbx_description
1 polymer ?
#
loop_
_entity_poly.entity_id
_entity_poly.type
_entity_poly.pdbx_seq_one_letter_code
_entity_poly.pdbx_strand_id
1 'polypeptide(L)' 'IPDHGEDLEALKQRHILVDGQPGELLLQIFSENQLGPIFFEFIQRKGNQGFGEGNFKALFETMELDQMRRGVLKTPA' A
#
# COMPACT_ATOMS: atom_id res chain seq x y z
N ILE A 1 -11.82 8.71 3.27
CA ILE A 1 -12.67 9.28 2.21
C ILE A 1 -14.12 9.08 2.65
N PRO A 2 -14.96 10.10 2.79
CA PRO A 2 -16.39 9.90 3.08
C PRO A 2 -17.13 9.33 1.86
N ASP A 3 -18.18 8.54 2.07
CA ASP A 3 -19.14 8.10 1.04
C ASP A 3 -18.56 7.33 -0.19
N HIS A 4 -17.48 6.56 0.00
CA HIS A 4 -16.89 5.77 -1.09
C HIS A 4 -17.63 4.45 -1.40
N GLY A 5 -18.63 4.05 -0.60
CA GLY A 5 -19.48 2.90 -0.90
C GLY A 5 -18.81 1.51 -0.79
N GLU A 6 -17.64 1.41 -0.17
CA GLU A 6 -16.97 0.11 0.08
C GLU A 6 -17.22 -0.36 1.51
N ASP A 7 -17.24 -1.68 1.72
CA ASP A 7 -17.31 -2.29 3.05
C ASP A 7 -15.97 -2.12 3.79
N LEU A 8 -15.89 -1.09 4.63
CA LEU A 8 -14.70 -0.75 5.40
C LEU A 8 -14.22 -1.89 6.31
N GLU A 9 -15.13 -2.68 6.87
CA GLU A 9 -14.74 -3.79 7.75
C GLU A 9 -14.11 -4.93 6.95
N ALA A 10 -14.68 -5.28 5.80
CA ALA A 10 -14.11 -6.27 4.91
C ALA A 10 -12.73 -5.87 4.36
N LEU A 11 -12.55 -4.58 4.03
CA LEU A 11 -11.26 -4.04 3.56
C LEU A 11 -10.22 -4.05 4.68
N LYS A 12 -10.60 -3.62 5.88
CA LYS A 12 -9.72 -3.60 7.05
C LYS A 12 -9.26 -5.00 7.47
N GLN A 13 -10.16 -5.99 7.45
CA GLN A 13 -9.82 -7.40 7.73
C GLN A 13 -8.79 -7.97 6.76
N ARG A 14 -8.74 -7.44 5.53
CA ARG A 14 -7.81 -7.88 4.48
C ARG A 14 -6.58 -6.98 4.36
N HIS A 15 -6.45 -5.94 5.18
CA HIS A 15 -5.40 -4.93 5.05
C HIS A 15 -5.36 -4.25 3.68
N ILE A 16 -6.53 -4.07 3.05
CA ILE A 16 -6.64 -3.35 1.78
C ILE A 16 -6.66 -1.84 2.07
N LEU A 17 -5.77 -1.13 1.40
CA LEU A 17 -5.66 0.32 1.43
C LEU A 17 -6.60 0.93 0.37
N VAL A 18 -7.20 2.07 0.68
CA VAL A 18 -8.10 2.80 -0.21
C VAL A 18 -7.58 4.21 -0.40
N ASP A 19 -7.38 4.60 -1.66
CA ASP A 19 -7.00 5.95 -2.07
C ASP A 19 -7.94 6.47 -3.17
N GLY A 20 -7.87 7.77 -3.46
CA GLY A 20 -8.65 8.44 -4.50
C GLY A 20 -9.73 9.38 -3.97
N GLN A 21 -10.79 9.54 -4.76
CA GLN A 21 -11.90 10.46 -4.48
C GLN A 21 -13.25 9.74 -4.65
N PRO A 22 -14.36 10.28 -4.12
CA PRO A 22 -15.68 9.69 -4.34
C PRO A 22 -15.95 9.48 -5.84
N GLY A 23 -16.26 8.25 -6.24
CA GLY A 23 -16.47 7.85 -7.65
C GLY A 23 -15.21 7.40 -8.39
N GLU A 24 -14.01 7.70 -7.89
CA GLU A 24 -12.72 7.30 -8.47
C GLU A 24 -11.80 6.73 -7.39
N LEU A 25 -11.91 5.42 -7.14
CA LEU A 25 -11.20 4.74 -6.09
C LEU A 25 -10.06 3.87 -6.62
N LEU A 26 -9.06 3.73 -5.77
CA LEU A 26 -7.94 2.82 -5.94
C LEU A 26 -7.84 1.94 -4.69
N LEU A 27 -8.02 0.63 -4.87
CA LEU A 27 -7.87 -0.35 -3.79
C LEU A 27 -6.54 -1.09 -4.00
N GLN A 28 -5.70 -1.11 -2.98
CA GLN A 28 -4.35 -1.67 -3.06
C GLN A 28 -4.07 -2.60 -1.87
N ILE A 29 -3.36 -3.69 -2.13
CA ILE A 29 -2.76 -4.53 -1.09
C ILE A 29 -1.39 -5.00 -1.57
N PHE A 30 -0.44 -5.08 -0.64
CA PHE A 30 0.93 -5.47 -0.92
C PHE A 30 1.24 -6.79 -0.21
N SER A 31 1.96 -7.68 -0.89
CA SER A 31 2.50 -8.88 -0.24
C SER A 31 3.67 -8.51 0.66
N GLU A 32 3.99 -9.40 1.60
CA GLU A 32 5.32 -9.41 2.19
C GLU A 32 6.40 -9.68 1.12
N ASN A 33 7.66 -9.45 1.47
CA ASN A 33 8.80 -9.80 0.64
C ASN A 33 8.80 -11.30 0.32
N GLN A 34 8.69 -11.67 -0.95
CA GLN A 34 8.66 -13.07 -1.39
C GLN A 34 10.05 -13.58 -1.81
N LEU A 35 10.85 -12.73 -2.46
CA LEU A 35 12.18 -13.08 -2.98
C LEU A 35 13.15 -11.93 -2.71
N GLY A 36 13.87 -11.97 -1.58
CA GLY A 36 14.76 -10.88 -1.19
C GLY A 36 13.96 -9.58 -0.96
N PRO A 37 14.27 -8.46 -1.65
CA PRO A 37 13.51 -7.21 -1.55
C PRO A 37 12.30 -7.15 -2.52
N ILE A 38 11.97 -8.25 -3.22
CA ILE A 38 10.88 -8.28 -4.19
C ILE A 38 9.56 -8.61 -3.48
N PHE A 39 8.55 -7.79 -3.74
CA PHE A 39 7.17 -7.94 -3.30
C PHE A 39 6.21 -7.74 -4.48
N PHE A 40 4.94 -8.11 -4.30
CA PHE A 40 3.90 -7.93 -5.29
C PHE A 40 2.85 -6.93 -4.80
N GLU A 41 2.31 -6.18 -5.73
CA GLU A 41 1.15 -5.32 -5.53
C GLU A 41 -0.05 -5.94 -6.24
N PHE A 42 -1.18 -6.01 -5.54
CA PHE A 42 -2.48 -6.30 -6.13
C PHE A 42 -3.33 -5.04 -6.08
N ILE A 43 -3.77 -4.58 -7.26
CA ILE A 43 -4.45 -3.30 -7.42
C ILE A 43 -5.78 -3.48 -8.14
N GLN A 44 -6.84 -2.89 -7.59
CA GLN A 44 -8.14 -2.76 -8.23
C GLN A 44 -8.45 -1.29 -8.48
N ARG A 45 -8.65 -0.96 -9.76
CA ARG A 45 -8.98 0.39 -10.22
C ARG A 45 -10.48 0.52 -10.41
N LYS A 46 -11.10 1.47 -9.72
CA LYS A 46 -12.50 1.88 -9.91
C LYS A 46 -12.52 3.32 -10.41
N GLY A 47 -12.28 3.52 -11.70
CA GLY A 47 -12.20 4.84 -12.33
C GLY A 47 -10.83 5.53 -12.19
N ASN A 48 -10.15 5.35 -11.06
CA ASN A 48 -8.85 5.99 -10.81
C ASN A 48 -7.69 5.32 -11.59
N GLN A 49 -7.02 6.09 -12.46
CA GLN A 49 -5.83 5.65 -13.23
C GLN A 49 -4.48 6.11 -12.64
N GLY A 50 -4.49 6.81 -11.50
CA GLY A 50 -3.29 7.25 -10.78
C GLY A 50 -2.58 6.11 -10.03
N PHE A 51 -1.57 6.43 -9.23
CA PHE A 51 -0.69 5.43 -8.62
C PHE A 51 -0.94 5.18 -7.12
N GLY A 52 -1.74 6.03 -6.45
CA GLY A 52 -1.94 5.95 -5.01
C GLY A 52 -0.67 6.28 -4.23
N GLU A 53 -0.11 7.48 -4.45
CA GLU A 53 1.18 7.90 -3.88
C GLU A 53 1.24 7.77 -2.35
N GLY A 54 0.12 7.98 -1.66
CA GLY A 54 0.03 7.86 -0.20
C GLY A 54 0.26 6.43 0.28
N ASN A 55 -0.33 5.45 -0.42
CA ASN A 55 -0.17 4.03 -0.10
C ASN A 55 1.27 3.57 -0.34
N PHE A 56 1.88 4.05 -1.42
CA PHE A 56 3.25 3.71 -1.78
C PHE A 56 4.28 4.26 -0.77
N LYS A 57 4.10 5.49 -0.29
CA LYS A 57 5.01 6.10 0.71
C LYS A 57 4.99 5.33 2.03
N ALA A 58 3.80 5.06 2.57
CA ALA A 58 3.65 4.33 3.84
C ALA A 58 4.25 2.91 3.75
N LEU A 59 4.09 2.26 2.59
CA LEU A 59 4.70 0.97 2.32
C LEU A 59 6.22 1.04 2.30
N PHE A 60 6.79 2.01 1.59
CA PHE A 60 8.25 2.17 1.47
C PHE A 60 8.90 2.47 2.81
N GLU A 61 8.30 3.35 3.62
CA GLU A 61 8.76 3.67 4.98
C GLU A 61 8.77 2.41 5.87
N THR A 62 7.74 1.57 5.75
CA THR A 62 7.65 0.31 6.52
C THR A 62 8.71 -0.70 6.08
N MET A 63 8.99 -0.80 4.77
CA MET A 63 10.03 -1.69 4.24
C MET A 63 11.45 -1.21 4.57
N GLU A 64 11.73 0.08 4.50
CA GLU A 64 13.03 0.65 4.90
C GLU A 64 13.32 0.36 6.36
N LEU A 65 12.33 0.56 7.24
CA LEU A 65 12.45 0.22 8.67
C LEU A 65 12.81 -1.25 8.88
N ASP A 66 12.21 -2.16 8.11
CA ASP A 66 12.51 -3.59 8.18
C ASP A 66 13.91 -3.92 7.64
N GLN A 67 14.33 -3.29 6.53
CA GLN A 67 15.68 -3.44 5.99
C GLN A 67 16.76 -2.86 6.93
N MET A 68 16.47 -1.77 7.64
CA MET A 68 17.31 -1.23 8.71
C MET A 68 17.42 -2.20 9.90
N ARG A 69 16.30 -2.77 10.36
CA ARG A 69 16.28 -3.78 11.43
C ARG A 69 17.10 -5.02 11.08
N ARG A 70 17.07 -5.45 9.81
CA ARG A 70 17.87 -6.57 9.29
C ARG A 70 19.34 -6.22 9.04
N GLY A 71 19.73 -4.95 9.20
CA GLY A 71 21.10 -4.46 9.01
C GLY A 71 21.54 -4.37 7.54
N VAL A 72 20.60 -4.42 6.59
CA VAL A 72 20.88 -4.40 5.15
C VAL A 72 21.00 -2.96 4.63
N LEU A 73 20.27 -2.02 5.22
CA LEU A 73 20.42 -0.57 4.99
C LEU A 73 21.20 0.07 6.14
N LYS A 74 22.23 0.86 5.81
CA LYS A 74 22.88 1.79 6.76
C LYS A 74 22.22 3.15 6.62
N THR A 75 21.97 3.83 7.75
CA THR A 75 21.51 5.22 7.78
C THR A 75 22.44 6.09 6.93
N PRO A 76 21.93 7.05 6.12
CA PRO A 76 22.80 8.00 5.45
C PRO A 76 23.66 8.70 6.52
N ALA A 77 24.96 8.80 6.26
CA ALA A 77 25.90 9.51 7.13
C ALA A 77 25.64 11.02 7.14
#